data_AF-A0A1X1JTM9-F1
#
_entry.id   AF-A0A1X1JTM9-F1
#
_cell.length_a   1.000
_cell.length_b   1.000
_cell.length_c   1.000
_cell.angle_alpha   90.00
_cell.angle_beta   90.00
_cell.angle_gamma   90.00
#
_symmetry.space_group_name_H-M   'P 1'
#
loop_
_entity.id
_entity.type
_entity.pdbx_description
1 polymer ?
#
loop_
_entity_poly.entity_id
_entity_poly.type
_entity_poly.pdbx_seq_one_letter_code
_entity_poly.pdbx_strand_id
1 'polypeptide(L)'
;MATREGIYVGGKDIIERYVGTRLVWSKWVYVGYYQNLRTPYDSQGYLIFDSISSSGFNDKYRDESRVKDVKVRIQHRNDTITTVYAKYARLYDRNTGQDNYRRGKSLYISFKDDNQKQVFKSNFANGDSLFFYFK
;
A
#
# COMPACT_ATOMS: atom_id res chain seq x y z
N MET A 1 23.61 13.33 -6.96
CA MET A 1 23.71 12.98 -5.52
C MET A 1 22.36 12.47 -5.06
N ALA A 2 22.27 11.25 -4.53
CA ALA A 2 21.00 10.73 -4.01
C ALA A 2 20.82 11.19 -2.56
N THR A 3 19.82 12.03 -2.31
CA THR A 3 19.42 12.42 -0.95
C THR A 3 18.92 11.16 -0.23
N ARG A 4 19.68 10.66 0.76
CA ARG A 4 19.31 9.46 1.51
C ARG A 4 18.21 9.80 2.51
N GLU A 5 16.97 9.36 2.26
CA GLU A 5 15.89 9.44 3.25
C GLU A 5 16.07 8.33 4.31
N GLY A 6 16.60 8.65 5.49
CA GLY A 6 16.73 7.71 6.61
C GLY A 6 17.66 8.16 7.76
N ILE A 7 17.53 7.51 8.93
CA ILE A 7 18.48 7.62 10.04
C ILE A 7 19.42 6.42 9.94
N TYR A 8 20.74 6.66 9.98
CA TYR A 8 21.75 5.60 9.85
C TYR A 8 22.63 5.54 11.10
N VAL A 9 22.87 4.35 11.63
CA VAL A 9 23.79 4.12 12.76
C VAL A 9 24.69 2.92 12.41
N GLY A 10 26.01 3.11 12.46
CA GLY A 10 26.96 2.04 12.11
C GLY A 10 26.81 1.51 10.67
N GLY A 11 26.41 2.37 9.73
CA GLY A 11 26.18 1.99 8.34
C GLY A 11 24.87 1.23 8.07
N LYS A 12 24.04 0.99 9.10
CA LYS A 12 22.74 0.32 8.96
C LYS A 12 21.60 1.34 9.01
N ASP A 13 20.62 1.17 8.12
CA ASP A 13 19.39 1.98 8.09
C ASP A 13 18.49 1.59 9.27
N ILE A 14 18.04 2.60 10.00
CA ILE A 14 17.18 2.44 11.16
C ILE A 14 15.72 2.47 10.71
N ILE A 15 15.00 1.41 11.04
CA ILE A 15 13.55 1.29 10.76
C ILE A 15 12.69 1.74 11.95
N GLU A 16 13.20 1.64 13.18
CA GLU A 16 12.49 2.02 14.40
C GLU A 16 13.51 2.60 15.41
N ARG A 17 13.09 3.61 16.18
CA ARG A 17 13.88 4.23 17.24
C ARG A 17 13.07 4.28 18.53
N TYR A 18 13.70 3.86 19.61
CA TYR A 18 13.12 3.82 20.94
C TYR A 18 13.85 4.79 21.88
N VAL A 19 13.12 5.34 22.85
CA VAL A 19 13.68 6.03 24.03
C VAL A 19 13.19 5.27 25.26
N GLY A 20 14.12 4.62 25.97
CA GLY A 20 13.74 3.54 26.89
C GLY A 20 13.02 2.43 26.12
N THR A 21 11.81 2.06 26.59
CA THR A 21 10.95 1.06 25.94
C THR A 21 9.92 1.66 24.97
N ARG A 22 9.85 2.99 24.86
CA ARG A 22 8.83 3.68 24.04
C ARG A 22 9.32 3.89 22.61
N LEU A 23 8.56 3.40 21.62
CA LEU A 23 8.78 3.72 20.20
C LEU A 23 8.51 5.21 19.96
N VAL A 24 9.53 5.97 19.55
CA VAL A 24 9.43 7.42 19.31
C VAL A 24 9.48 7.79 17.84
N TRP A 25 10.05 6.93 17.01
CA TRP A 25 10.12 7.16 15.56
C TRP A 25 10.18 5.84 14.83
N SER A 26 9.64 5.81 13.62
CA SER A 26 9.63 4.62 12.79
C SER A 26 9.45 5.03 11.32
N LYS A 27 10.22 4.37 10.45
CA LYS A 27 10.38 4.71 9.03
C LYS A 27 9.21 4.17 8.21
N TRP A 28 8.76 4.96 7.24
CA TRP A 28 7.91 4.47 6.16
C TRP A 28 8.72 3.59 5.22
N VAL A 29 8.40 2.30 5.14
CA VAL A 29 9.08 1.34 4.25
C VAL A 29 8.27 1.21 2.97
N TYR A 30 8.90 1.45 1.82
CA TYR A 30 8.27 1.21 0.52
C TYR A 30 8.00 -0.28 0.33
N VAL A 31 6.74 -0.61 0.02
CA VAL A 31 6.27 -1.99 -0.11
C VAL A 31 5.98 -2.37 -1.55
N GLY A 32 5.64 -1.41 -2.42
CA GLY A 32 5.39 -1.69 -3.83
C GLY A 32 4.50 -0.64 -4.47
N TYR A 33 4.21 -0.83 -5.75
CA TYR A 33 3.36 0.07 -6.52
C TYR A 33 2.61 -0.66 -7.62
N TYR A 34 1.51 -0.05 -8.06
CA TYR A 34 0.74 -0.48 -9.24
C TYR A 34 0.36 0.72 -10.07
N GLN A 35 0.46 0.59 -11.38
CA GLN A 35 0.25 1.67 -12.32
C GLN A 35 -1.04 1.49 -13.10
N ASN A 36 -1.59 2.61 -13.58
CA ASN A 36 -2.73 2.65 -14.50
C ASN A 36 -3.93 1.86 -13.98
N LEU A 37 -4.23 1.99 -12.68
CA LEU A 37 -5.29 1.23 -12.04
C LEU A 37 -6.67 1.69 -12.49
N ARG A 38 -7.57 0.73 -12.69
CA ARG A 38 -8.99 1.02 -12.93
C ARG A 38 -9.68 1.42 -11.62
N THR A 39 -10.85 2.04 -11.73
CA THR A 39 -11.70 2.36 -10.57
C THR A 39 -11.95 1.10 -9.73
N PRO A 40 -11.68 1.13 -8.42
CA PRO A 40 -11.93 -0.01 -7.54
C PRO A 40 -13.42 -0.17 -7.26
N TYR A 41 -13.82 -1.35 -6.82
CA TYR A 41 -15.15 -1.60 -6.27
C TYR A 41 -15.07 -1.86 -4.75
N ASP A 42 -16.15 -1.55 -4.05
CA ASP A 42 -16.28 -1.79 -2.60
C ASP A 42 -16.88 -3.18 -2.37
N SER A 43 -16.22 -4.00 -1.54
CA SER A 43 -16.75 -5.30 -1.14
C SER A 43 -16.13 -5.77 0.16
N GLN A 44 -16.96 -6.31 1.06
CA GLN A 44 -16.53 -6.95 2.31
C GLN A 44 -15.58 -6.08 3.18
N GLY A 45 -15.76 -4.75 3.17
CA GLY A 45 -14.91 -3.82 3.91
C GLY A 45 -13.58 -3.44 3.23
N TYR A 46 -13.42 -3.79 1.95
CA TYR A 46 -12.24 -3.47 1.16
C TYR A 46 -12.62 -2.64 -0.08
N LEU A 47 -11.70 -1.78 -0.51
CA LEU A 47 -11.63 -1.35 -1.90
C LEU A 47 -10.73 -2.33 -2.66
N ILE A 48 -11.27 -2.88 -3.75
CA ILE A 48 -10.64 -3.94 -4.51
C ILE A 48 -10.31 -3.45 -5.91
N PHE A 49 -9.04 -3.59 -6.27
CA PHE A 49 -8.53 -3.38 -7.61
C PHE A 49 -8.26 -4.74 -8.24
N ASP A 50 -9.06 -5.10 -9.24
CA ASP A 50 -8.92 -6.37 -9.95
C ASP A 50 -7.89 -6.32 -11.08
N SER A 51 -7.38 -7.50 -11.43
CA SER A 51 -6.53 -7.72 -12.61
C SER A 51 -5.24 -6.91 -12.59
N ILE A 52 -4.59 -6.84 -11.43
CA ILE A 52 -3.30 -6.16 -11.28
C ILE A 52 -2.11 -7.09 -11.58
N SER A 53 -1.00 -6.52 -12.03
CA SER A 53 0.25 -7.26 -12.19
C SER A 53 0.79 -7.70 -10.83
N SER A 54 1.42 -8.87 -10.76
CA SER A 54 1.88 -9.47 -9.50
C SER A 54 3.28 -9.02 -9.06
N SER A 55 3.92 -8.14 -9.82
CA SER A 55 5.33 -7.80 -9.63
C SER A 55 5.51 -6.61 -8.68
N GLY A 56 6.15 -6.84 -7.55
CA GLY A 56 6.77 -5.76 -6.76
C GLY A 56 6.17 -5.44 -5.40
N PHE A 57 5.17 -6.19 -4.91
CA PHE A 57 4.70 -6.05 -3.53
C PHE A 57 5.57 -6.86 -2.56
N ASN A 58 6.03 -6.24 -1.49
CA ASN A 58 6.90 -6.86 -0.52
C ASN A 58 6.09 -7.76 0.44
N ASP A 59 6.16 -9.06 0.17
CA ASP A 59 5.45 -10.11 0.93
C ASP A 59 5.85 -10.18 2.41
N LYS A 60 6.96 -9.54 2.85
CA LYS A 60 7.32 -9.45 4.27
C LYS A 60 6.20 -8.84 5.12
N TYR A 61 5.37 -7.98 4.51
CA TYR A 61 4.26 -7.29 5.16
C TYR A 61 2.89 -7.92 4.85
N ARG A 62 2.84 -9.18 4.41
CA ARG A 62 1.61 -9.93 4.14
C ARG A 62 0.77 -10.23 5.39
N ASP A 63 1.36 -10.09 6.57
CA ASP A 63 0.66 -10.21 7.84
C ASP A 63 0.23 -8.81 8.33
N GLU A 64 -1.09 -8.60 8.44
CA GLU A 64 -1.70 -7.34 8.90
C GLU A 64 -1.21 -6.95 10.31
N SER A 65 -0.91 -7.91 11.18
CA SER A 65 -0.45 -7.64 12.55
C SER A 65 0.91 -6.93 12.61
N ARG A 66 1.67 -6.98 11.51
CA ARG A 66 2.99 -6.34 11.38
C ARG A 66 2.91 -4.92 10.80
N VAL A 67 1.71 -4.44 10.49
CA VAL A 67 1.47 -3.15 9.86
C VAL A 67 0.63 -2.29 10.78
N LYS A 68 1.22 -1.21 11.28
CA LYS A 68 0.57 -0.24 12.16
C LYS A 68 -0.20 0.79 11.35
N ASP A 69 0.42 1.28 10.28
CA ASP A 69 -0.17 2.27 9.38
C ASP A 69 0.25 2.02 7.93
N VAL A 70 -0.64 2.39 6.99
CA VAL A 70 -0.36 2.39 5.56
C VAL A 70 -0.50 3.80 5.02
N LYS A 71 0.56 4.28 4.37
CA LYS A 71 0.56 5.49 3.55
C LYS A 71 0.47 5.09 2.09
N VAL A 72 -0.50 5.65 1.39
CA VAL A 72 -0.70 5.46 -0.05
C VAL A 72 -0.46 6.78 -0.77
N ARG A 73 0.50 6.80 -1.69
CA ARG A 73 0.67 7.92 -2.62
C ARG A 73 -0.07 7.60 -3.91
N ILE A 74 -1.06 8.41 -4.23
CA ILE A 74 -1.79 8.39 -5.49
C ILE A 74 -1.05 9.31 -6.45
N GLN A 75 -0.43 8.75 -7.48
CA GLN A 75 0.14 9.53 -8.57
C GLN A 75 -0.90 9.63 -9.69
N HIS A 76 -1.27 10.87 -9.99
CA HIS A 76 -2.23 11.18 -11.03
C HIS A 76 -1.58 11.19 -12.42
N ARG A 77 -2.39 11.11 -13.47
CA ARG A 77 -1.90 11.17 -14.87
C ARG A 77 -1.17 12.46 -15.24
N ASN A 78 -1.42 13.54 -14.52
CA ASN A 78 -0.72 14.83 -14.67
C ASN A 78 0.50 14.94 -13.73
N ASP A 79 0.98 13.81 -13.20
CA ASP A 79 2.13 13.69 -12.30
C ASP A 79 2.02 14.41 -10.95
N THR A 80 0.85 14.96 -10.60
CA THR A 80 0.60 15.41 -9.23
C THR A 80 0.43 14.21 -8.31
N ILE A 81 0.75 14.41 -7.02
CA ILE A 81 0.73 13.33 -6.04
C ILE A 81 -0.11 13.72 -4.84
N THR A 82 -1.13 12.91 -4.55
CA THR A 82 -1.94 13.02 -3.34
C THR A 82 -1.56 11.90 -2.37
N THR A 83 -1.40 12.23 -1.08
CA THR A 83 -1.11 11.23 -0.05
C THR A 83 -2.33 11.00 0.82
N VAL A 84 -2.73 9.74 0.94
CA VAL A 84 -3.84 9.29 1.78
C VAL A 84 -3.38 8.13 2.68
N TYR A 85 -4.21 7.77 3.65
CA TYR A 85 -3.90 6.72 4.60
C TYR A 85 -4.94 5.60 4.57
N ALA A 86 -4.47 4.40 4.89
CA ALA A 86 -5.27 3.19 4.96
C ALA A 86 -4.90 2.40 6.23
N LYS A 87 -5.73 1.42 6.58
CA LYS A 87 -5.44 0.48 7.66
C LYS A 87 -4.44 -0.58 7.18
N TYR A 88 -4.73 -1.19 6.04
CA TYR A 88 -3.91 -2.28 5.50
C TYR A 88 -4.07 -2.41 3.98
N ALA A 89 -3.06 -2.98 3.32
CA ALA A 89 -3.14 -3.32 1.90
C ALA A 89 -2.50 -4.69 1.65
N ARG A 90 -3.12 -5.52 0.83
CA ARG A 90 -2.62 -6.86 0.51
C ARG A 90 -2.96 -7.29 -0.90
N LEU A 91 -2.15 -8.21 -1.41
CA LEU A 91 -2.46 -8.98 -2.60
C LEU A 91 -3.22 -10.25 -2.23
N TYR A 92 -4.26 -10.55 -3.00
CA TYR A 92 -4.91 -11.84 -2.96
C TYR A 92 -4.85 -12.49 -4.35
N ASP A 93 -4.42 -13.75 -4.38
CA ASP A 93 -4.50 -14.61 -5.56
C ASP A 93 -5.90 -15.24 -5.60
N ARG A 94 -6.73 -14.87 -6.59
CA ARG A 94 -7.99 -15.58 -6.83
C ARG A 94 -7.67 -16.93 -7.49
N ASN A 95 -7.91 -18.03 -6.78
CA ASN A 95 -7.92 -19.37 -7.35
C ASN A 95 -9.38 -19.82 -7.49
N THR A 96 -9.97 -19.64 -8.67
CA THR A 96 -11.38 -19.99 -8.92
C THR A 96 -11.45 -21.21 -9.85
N GLY A 97 -11.35 -22.42 -9.28
CA GLY A 97 -11.80 -23.67 -9.91
C GLY A 97 -10.95 -24.30 -11.03
N GLN A 98 -11.41 -25.46 -11.49
CA GLN A 98 -10.68 -26.51 -12.24
C GLN A 98 -10.09 -26.10 -13.60
N ASP A 99 -10.59 -25.04 -14.25
CA ASP A 99 -10.27 -24.73 -15.67
C ASP A 99 -9.34 -23.52 -15.91
N ASN A 100 -8.69 -23.02 -14.86
CA ASN A 100 -7.40 -22.30 -14.92
C ASN A 100 -7.19 -21.22 -16.01
N TYR A 101 -8.23 -20.48 -16.42
CA TYR A 101 -8.07 -19.39 -17.38
C TYR A 101 -7.92 -18.04 -16.67
N ARG A 102 -6.65 -17.62 -16.53
CA ARG A 102 -6.13 -16.30 -16.11
C ARG A 102 -6.13 -16.00 -14.60
N ARG A 103 -5.01 -16.37 -13.96
CA ARG A 103 -4.52 -15.93 -12.64
C ARG A 103 -4.26 -14.41 -12.63
N GLY A 104 -5.28 -13.61 -12.38
CA GLY A 104 -5.11 -12.20 -11.99
C GLY A 104 -4.98 -12.09 -10.47
N LYS A 105 -4.03 -11.28 -9.97
CA LYS A 105 -4.04 -10.85 -8.57
C LYS A 105 -5.03 -9.69 -8.42
N SER A 106 -5.60 -9.56 -7.23
CA SER A 106 -6.39 -8.39 -6.86
C SER A 106 -5.75 -7.72 -5.64
N LEU A 107 -5.70 -6.38 -5.65
CA LEU A 107 -5.21 -5.58 -4.54
C LEU A 107 -6.39 -5.17 -3.68
N TYR A 108 -6.31 -5.52 -2.40
CA TYR A 108 -7.30 -5.21 -1.39
C TYR A 108 -6.74 -4.14 -0.47
N ILE A 109 -7.49 -3.06 -0.29
CA ILE A 109 -7.15 -1.97 0.64
C ILE A 109 -8.28 -1.86 1.66
N SER A 110 -7.96 -1.96 2.95
CA SER A 110 -8.89 -1.71 4.05
C SER A 110 -8.57 -0.38 4.73
N PHE A 111 -9.59 0.20 5.36
CA PHE A 111 -9.53 1.52 5.98
C PHE A 111 -9.87 1.43 7.46
N LYS A 112 -9.39 2.38 8.27
CA LYS A 112 -9.70 2.41 9.71
C LYS A 112 -11.17 2.73 9.95
N ASP A 113 -11.73 3.56 9.08
CA ASP A 113 -13.11 4.05 9.12
C ASP A 113 -13.57 4.44 7.71
N ASP A 114 -14.87 4.72 7.59
CA ASP A 114 -15.47 5.13 6.32
C ASP A 114 -14.97 6.50 5.84
N ASN A 115 -14.57 7.39 6.75
CA ASN A 115 -14.06 8.71 6.37
C ASN A 115 -12.74 8.59 5.59
N GLN A 116 -11.79 7.77 6.07
CA GLN A 116 -10.56 7.49 5.33
C GLN A 116 -10.84 6.84 3.97
N LYS A 117 -11.80 5.93 3.91
CA LYS A 117 -12.21 5.30 2.65
C LYS A 117 -12.78 6.33 1.66
N GLN A 118 -13.63 7.26 2.13
CA GLN A 118 -14.16 8.32 1.26
C GLN A 118 -13.08 9.29 0.81
N VAL A 119 -12.16 9.69 1.70
CA VAL A 119 -11.00 10.52 1.33
C VAL A 119 -10.18 9.84 0.23
N PHE A 120 -9.93 8.53 0.34
CA PHE A 120 -9.26 7.78 -0.73
C PHE A 120 -10.04 7.87 -2.04
N LYS A 121 -11.35 7.55 -2.03
CA LYS A 121 -12.19 7.53 -3.23
C LYS A 121 -12.30 8.89 -3.91
N SER A 122 -12.43 9.97 -3.13
CA SER A 122 -12.51 11.34 -3.65
C SER A 122 -11.20 11.81 -4.29
N ASN A 123 -10.07 11.22 -3.91
CA ASN A 123 -8.74 11.55 -4.43
C ASN A 123 -8.22 10.52 -5.44
N PHE A 124 -8.97 9.50 -5.82
CA PHE A 124 -8.53 8.50 -6.79
C PHE A 124 -9.29 8.65 -8.11
N ALA A 125 -8.58 8.71 -9.23
CA ALA A 125 -9.14 8.71 -10.56
C ALA A 125 -8.71 7.48 -11.38
N ASN A 126 -9.54 7.09 -12.34
CA ASN A 126 -9.24 5.98 -13.25
C ASN A 126 -7.95 6.26 -14.03
N GLY A 127 -6.99 5.33 -13.93
CA GLY A 127 -5.66 5.42 -14.52
C GLY A 127 -4.60 5.99 -13.60
N ASP A 128 -4.93 6.31 -12.35
CA ASP A 128 -3.92 6.69 -11.37
C ASP A 128 -3.05 5.49 -10.96
N SER A 129 -1.86 5.80 -10.46
CA SER A 129 -0.93 4.82 -9.90
C SER A 129 -0.89 4.91 -8.38
N LEU A 130 -0.73 3.79 -7.69
CA LEU A 130 -0.66 3.73 -6.23
C LEU A 130 0.70 3.24 -5.78
N PHE A 131 1.33 3.96 -4.84
CA PHE A 131 2.57 3.56 -4.19
C PHE A 131 2.32 3.35 -2.69
N PHE A 132 2.71 2.20 -2.18
CA PHE A 132 2.44 1.78 -0.81
C PHE A 132 3.67 1.89 0.06
N TYR A 133 3.49 2.48 1.24
CA TYR A 133 4.50 2.54 2.28
C TYR A 133 3.91 2.12 3.61
N PHE A 134 4.54 1.18 4.28
CA PHE A 134 4.06 0.63 5.54
C PHE A 134 4.93 1.06 6.69
N LYS A 135 4.35 1.00 7.89
CA LYS A 135 4.97 1.35 9.15
C LYS A 135 4.66 0.32 10.21
#